data_AF-A0A3A8FDR9-F1
#
_entry.id   AF-A0A3A8FDR9-F1
#
_cell.length_a   1.000
_cell.length_b   1.000
_cell.length_c   1.000
_cell.angle_alpha   90.00
_cell.angle_beta   90.00
_cell.angle_gamma   90.00
#
_symmetry.space_group_name_H-M   'P 1'
#
loop_
_entity.id
_entity.type
_entity.pdbx_description
1 polymer ?
#
loop_
_entity_poly.entity_id
_entity_poly.type
_entity_poly.pdbx_seq_one_letter_code
_entity_poly.pdbx_strand_id
1 'polypeptide(L)' 'MTVDDLKNHFGVDKDIQLTKTVLAVTRGTISKWRHKGIPSDTQARIQILTNGKLKANLSEVRI' A
#
# COMPACT_ATOMS: atom_id res chain seq x y z
N MET A 1 2.89 -6.41 2.44
CA MET A 1 2.15 -6.11 1.19
C MET A 1 3.00 -5.28 0.22
N THR A 2 2.69 -5.35 -1.07
CA THR A 2 3.30 -4.62 -2.19
C THR A 2 2.29 -3.70 -2.89
N VAL A 3 2.73 -2.88 -3.85
CA VAL A 3 1.82 -2.05 -4.66
C VAL A 3 0.88 -2.92 -5.52
N ASP A 4 1.31 -4.11 -5.97
CA ASP A 4 0.42 -5.03 -6.70
C ASP A 4 -0.69 -5.58 -5.81
N ASP A 5 -0.40 -5.85 -4.54
CA ASP A 5 -1.44 -6.26 -3.58
C ASP A 5 -2.50 -5.17 -3.42
N LEU A 6 -2.09 -3.90 -3.40
CA LEU A 6 -3.02 -2.76 -3.39
C LEU A 6 -3.88 -2.75 -4.65
N LYS A 7 -3.28 -2.93 -5.82
CA LYS A 7 -4.00 -2.93 -7.10
C LYS A 7 -5.03 -4.04 -7.18
N ASN A 8 -4.63 -5.25 -6.81
CA ASN A 8 -5.50 -6.42 -6.78
C ASN A 8 -6.65 -6.22 -5.79
N HIS A 9 -6.37 -5.64 -4.62
CA HIS A 9 -7.39 -5.37 -3.61
C HIS A 9 -8.41 -4.31 -4.03
N PHE A 10 -7.95 -3.21 -4.66
CA PHE A 10 -8.81 -2.11 -5.11
C PHE A 10 -9.37 -2.31 -6.52
N GLY A 11 -9.01 -3.38 -7.21
CA GLY A 11 -9.49 -3.71 -8.55
C GLY A 11 -9.05 -2.69 -9.62
N VAL A 12 -7.80 -2.22 -9.56
CA VAL A 12 -7.29 -1.20 -10.48
C VAL A 12 -6.14 -1.69 -11.34
N ASP A 13 -6.12 -1.28 -12.60
CA ASP A 13 -5.12 -1.74 -13.58
C ASP A 13 -3.82 -0.93 -13.53
N LYS A 14 -3.91 0.36 -13.19
CA LYS A 14 -2.78 1.30 -13.19
C LYS A 14 -2.52 1.85 -11.80
N ASP A 15 -1.25 1.97 -11.46
CA ASP A 15 -0.76 2.50 -10.18
C ASP A 15 -1.35 3.89 -9.86
N ILE A 16 -1.56 4.74 -10.88
CA ILE A 16 -2.16 6.07 -10.69
C ILE A 16 -3.62 6.01 -10.21
N GLN A 17 -4.36 4.93 -10.48
CA GLN A 17 -5.73 4.79 -10.01
C GLN A 17 -5.78 4.57 -8.49
N LEU A 18 -4.69 4.09 -7.86
CA LEU A 18 -4.59 3.99 -6.40
C LEU A 18 -4.74 5.36 -5.71
N THR A 19 -4.38 6.47 -6.38
CA THR A 19 -4.55 7.81 -5.82
C THR A 19 -6.01 8.24 -5.70
N LYS A 20 -6.94 7.52 -6.36
CA LYS A 20 -8.38 7.76 -6.30
C LYS A 20 -9.09 6.85 -5.28
N THR A 21 -8.36 6.00 -4.58
CA THR A 21 -8.89 5.10 -3.55
C THR A 21 -8.87 5.75 -2.17
N VAL A 22 -9.38 5.02 -1.17
CA VAL A 22 -9.33 5.41 0.25
C VAL A 22 -7.91 5.62 0.80
N LEU A 23 -6.87 5.24 0.05
CA LEU A 23 -5.48 5.49 0.41
C LEU A 23 -5.14 6.99 0.43
N ALA A 24 -5.83 7.82 -0.37
CA ALA A 24 -5.65 9.28 -0.43
C ALA A 24 -4.18 9.75 -0.56
N VAL A 25 -3.34 8.98 -1.26
CA VAL A 25 -1.93 9.29 -1.48
C VAL A 25 -1.65 9.87 -2.86
N THR A 26 -0.56 10.61 -2.99
CA THR A 26 -0.15 11.20 -4.28
C THR A 26 0.47 10.17 -5.22
N ARG A 27 0.50 10.49 -6.53
CA ARG A 27 1.21 9.67 -7.54
C ARG A 27 2.70 9.49 -7.20
N GLY A 28 3.35 10.53 -6.65
CA GLY A 28 4.74 10.47 -6.23
C GLY A 28 4.96 9.46 -5.11
N THR A 29 4.02 9.37 -4.16
CA THR A 29 4.04 8.38 -3.09
C THR A 29 3.94 6.96 -3.64
N ILE A 30 3.00 6.70 -4.56
CA ILE A 30 2.86 5.39 -5.20
C ILE A 30 4.12 4.99 -5.97
N SER A 31 4.71 5.92 -6.73
CA SER A 31 5.98 5.70 -7.43
C SER A 31 7.11 5.36 -6.45
N LYS A 32 7.22 6.08 -5.34
CA LYS A 32 8.21 5.78 -4.29
C LYS A 32 8.00 4.38 -3.71
N TRP A 33 6.76 3.98 -3.44
CA TRP A 33 6.45 2.63 -2.93
C TRP A 33 6.77 1.53 -3.93
N ARG A 34 6.63 1.80 -5.23
CA ARG A 34 7.05 0.85 -6.27
C ARG A 34 8.54 0.58 -6.25
N HIS A 35 9.34 1.63 -6.11
CA HIS A 35 10.80 1.51 -6.16
C HIS A 35 11.42 1.09 -4.83
N LYS A 36 10.82 1.46 -3.70
CA LYS A 36 11.42 1.30 -2.37
C LYS A 36 10.63 0.37 -1.44
N GLY A 37 9.50 -0.16 -1.89
CA GLY A 37 8.53 -0.84 -1.04
C GLY A 37 7.66 0.14 -0.24
N ILE A 38 6.55 -0.37 0.27
CA ILE A 38 5.64 0.37 1.15
C ILE A 38 6.25 0.36 2.56
N PRO A 39 6.45 1.51 3.23
CA PRO A 39 6.97 1.56 4.59
C PRO A 39 6.13 0.74 5.58
N SER A 40 6.74 0.14 6.60
CA SER A 40 6.07 -0.77 7.55
C SER A 40 4.92 -0.10 8.32
N ASP A 41 5.12 1.14 8.77
CA ASP A 41 4.09 1.97 9.42
C ASP A 41 2.90 2.23 8.48
N THR A 42 3.20 2.48 7.20
CA THR A 42 2.20 2.66 6.16
C THR A 42 1.45 1.36 5.89
N GLN A 43 2.15 0.22 5.81
CA GLN A 43 1.51 -1.09 5.66
C GLN A 43 0.56 -1.39 6.82
N ALA A 44 0.93 -1.03 8.06
CA ALA A 44 0.07 -1.17 9.23
C ALA A 44 -1.20 -0.30 9.14
N ARG A 45 -1.05 0.97 8.71
CA ARG A 45 -2.21 1.84 8.44
C ARG A 45 -3.13 1.26 7.37
N ILE A 46 -2.57 0.77 6.26
CA ILE A 46 -3.34 0.15 5.17
C ILE A 46 -4.05 -1.12 5.64
N GLN A 47 -3.41 -1.93 6.49
CA GLN A 47 -4.06 -3.10 7.08
C GLN A 47 -5.30 -2.72 7.88
N ILE A 48 -5.24 -1.66 8.69
CA ILE A 48 -6.41 -1.16 9.44
C ILE A 48 -7.48 -0.64 8.47
N LEU A 49 -7.10 0.17 7.47
CA LEU A 49 -8.02 0.73 6.48
C LEU A 49 -8.75 -0.34 5.65
N THR A 50 -8.11 -1.47 5.42
CA THR A 50 -8.67 -2.60 4.67
C THR A 50 -9.31 -3.67 5.55
N ASN A 51 -9.54 -3.35 6.83
CA ASN A 51 -10.09 -4.26 7.84
C ASN A 51 -9.37 -5.62 7.88
N GLY A 52 -8.05 -5.59 7.77
CA GLY A 52 -7.19 -6.78 7.85
C GLY A 52 -7.12 -7.61 6.57
N LYS A 53 -7.75 -7.21 5.47
CA LYS A 53 -7.69 -7.94 4.18
C LYS A 53 -6.29 -7.90 3.57
N LEU A 54 -5.60 -6.76 3.66
CA LEU A 54 -4.18 -6.66 3.37
C LEU A 54 -3.38 -6.82 4.66
N LYS A 55 -2.31 -7.62 4.62
CA LYS A 55 -1.43 -7.86 5.79
C LYS A 55 -0.13 -7.09 5.65
N ALA A 56 0.22 -6.38 6.72
CA ALA A 56 1.51 -5.72 6.84
C ALA A 56 2.63 -6.75 7.00
N ASN A 57 3.76 -6.50 6.36
CA ASN A 57 4.96 -7.30 6.53
C ASN A 57 5.65 -6.83 7.81
N LEU A 58 5.34 -7.48 8.93
CA LEU A 58 5.93 -7.16 10.25
C LEU A 58 7.38 -7.64 10.39
N SER A 59 7.86 -8.44 9.43
CA SER A 59 9.19 -9.05 9.45
C SER A 59 10.36 -8.05 9.30
N GLU A 60 10.09 -6.81 8.88
CA GLU A 60 11.10 -5.75 8.74
C GLU A 60 11.13 -4.76 9.91
N VAL A 61 10.33 -4.99 10.95
CA VAL A 61 10.42 -4.19 12.18
C VAL A 61 11.70 -4.61 12.92
N ARG A 62 12.82 -3.95 12.61
CA ARG A 62 13.96 -3.91 13.52
C ARG A 62 13.52 -3.14 14.76
N ILE A 63 13.30 -3.87 15.85
CA ILE A 63 13.16 -3.35 17.21
C ILE A 63 14.54 -2.86 17.66
#